data_AF-A0A5J9UZH9-F1
#
_entry.id   AF-A0A5J9UZH9-F1
#
_cell.length_a   1.000
_cell.length_b   1.000
_cell.length_c   1.000
_cell.angle_alpha   90.00
_cell.angle_beta   90.00
_cell.angle_gamma   90.00
#
_symmetry.space_group_name_H-M   'P 1'
#
loop_
_entity.id
_entity.type
_entity.pdbx_description
1 polymer ?
#
loop_
_entity_poly.entity_id
_entity_poly.type
_entity_poly.pdbx_seq_one_letter_code
_entity_poly.pdbx_strand_id
1 'polypeptide(L)'
;MAIGGVSDELLGTFVPIAVYWLYSGLYVALDGVGRLDGYRLHPREEAAAKNTVSKGAVVRGVLVQQAFQVAVSLTLFAVIGDESGTEQKQPPALVIAGQFIIAMLVMDTWQYFMHRYMHINKFLYKHIHSKHHTLVVPYSFGALYNHPLEGLILDTIGGALSFLVSGMTPRTSIFFFSFATIKTVDDHCGLWLPGNILHVLFNNNSAYHDIHHQLYGNKYNFSQPFFVMWDKILGTYMPYSIEQRKGGGIESRPVKLNLD
;
A
#
# COMPACT_ATOMS: atom_id res chain seq x y z
N MET A 1 -21.20 -18.10 -7.19
CA MET A 1 -20.50 -19.39 -7.38
C MET A 1 -19.28 -19.53 -6.46
N ALA A 2 -19.40 -20.16 -5.30
CA ALA A 2 -18.25 -20.45 -4.43
C ALA A 2 -17.10 -21.13 -5.21
N ILE A 3 -15.88 -20.55 -5.22
CA ILE A 3 -14.72 -21.22 -5.81
C ILE A 3 -14.31 -22.32 -4.84
N GLY A 4 -14.46 -23.59 -5.26
CA GLY A 4 -14.09 -24.73 -4.42
C GLY A 4 -14.91 -24.87 -3.12
N GLY A 5 -16.13 -24.31 -3.07
CA GLY A 5 -17.00 -24.38 -1.89
C GLY A 5 -16.79 -23.28 -0.84
N VAL A 6 -15.89 -22.31 -1.08
CA VAL A 6 -15.68 -21.13 -0.22
C VAL A 6 -16.44 -19.92 -0.78
N SER A 7 -17.10 -19.14 0.09
CA SER A 7 -17.87 -17.95 -0.34
C SER A 7 -16.95 -16.83 -0.86
N ASP A 8 -17.47 -15.99 -1.76
CA ASP A 8 -16.69 -14.89 -2.34
C ASP A 8 -16.28 -13.87 -1.26
N GLU A 9 -17.05 -13.75 -0.17
CA GLU A 9 -16.75 -12.89 0.98
C GLU A 9 -15.56 -13.42 1.78
N LEU A 10 -15.54 -14.71 2.09
CA LEU A 10 -14.39 -15.34 2.76
C LEU A 10 -13.14 -15.24 1.88
N LEU A 11 -13.27 -15.46 0.58
CA LEU A 11 -12.17 -15.26 -0.36
C LEU A 11 -11.73 -13.79 -0.39
N GLY A 12 -12.67 -12.84 -0.36
CA GLY A 12 -12.39 -11.41 -0.29
C GLY A 12 -11.62 -11.01 0.97
N THR A 13 -11.85 -11.70 2.09
CA THR A 13 -11.10 -11.48 3.33
C THR A 13 -9.69 -12.07 3.27
N PHE A 14 -9.53 -13.32 2.82
CA PHE A 14 -8.27 -14.05 2.97
C PHE A 14 -7.33 -14.00 1.76
N VAL A 15 -7.84 -13.85 0.54
CA VAL A 15 -7.00 -13.83 -0.68
C VAL A 15 -6.05 -12.63 -0.70
N PRO A 16 -6.48 -11.38 -0.42
CA PRO A 16 -5.55 -10.25 -0.36
C PRO A 16 -4.46 -10.45 0.70
N ILE A 17 -4.78 -11.06 1.86
CA ILE A 17 -3.79 -11.39 2.90
C ILE A 17 -2.77 -12.42 2.40
N ALA A 18 -3.22 -13.47 1.70
CA ALA A 18 -2.32 -14.45 1.11
C ALA A 18 -1.41 -13.78 0.04
N VAL A 19 -1.99 -12.95 -0.82
CA VAL A 19 -1.26 -12.18 -1.84
C VAL A 19 -0.23 -11.26 -1.20
N TYR A 20 -0.56 -10.59 -0.09
CA TYR A 20 0.37 -9.76 0.67
C TYR A 20 1.63 -10.54 1.04
N TRP A 21 1.49 -11.67 1.74
CA TRP A 21 2.65 -12.45 2.19
C TRP A 21 3.43 -13.10 1.05
N LEU A 22 2.75 -13.58 0.01
CA LEU A 22 3.40 -14.15 -1.17
C LEU A 22 4.22 -13.10 -1.92
N TYR A 23 3.65 -11.93 -2.17
CA TYR A 23 4.31 -10.88 -2.93
C TYR A 23 5.41 -10.17 -2.10
N SER A 24 5.17 -9.96 -0.80
CA SER A 24 6.24 -9.50 0.10
C SER A 24 7.38 -10.50 0.19
N GLY A 25 7.07 -11.80 0.27
CA GLY A 25 8.05 -12.89 0.28
C GLY A 25 8.87 -12.96 -1.00
N LEU A 26 8.25 -12.74 -2.17
CA LEU A 26 8.96 -12.59 -3.44
C LEU A 26 9.98 -11.46 -3.37
N TYR A 27 9.59 -10.29 -2.88
CA TYR A 27 10.51 -9.17 -2.73
C TYR A 27 11.63 -9.43 -1.71
N VAL A 28 11.35 -10.16 -0.63
CA VAL A 28 12.40 -10.60 0.31
C VAL A 28 13.38 -11.56 -0.36
N ALA A 29 12.91 -12.49 -1.19
CA ALA A 29 13.76 -13.40 -1.93
C ALA A 29 14.63 -12.65 -2.95
N LEU A 30 14.04 -11.71 -3.71
CA LEU A 30 14.76 -10.84 -4.64
C LEU A 30 15.78 -9.96 -3.92
N ASP A 31 15.40 -9.37 -2.79
CA ASP A 31 16.28 -8.60 -1.94
C ASP A 31 17.48 -9.43 -1.48
N GLY A 32 17.33 -10.74 -1.28
CA GLY A 32 18.41 -11.67 -0.91
C GLY A 32 19.36 -12.05 -2.06
N VAL A 33 19.02 -11.75 -3.31
CA VAL A 33 19.89 -12.03 -4.47
C VAL A 33 20.94 -10.92 -4.58
N GLY A 34 22.18 -11.18 -4.18
CA GLY A 34 23.25 -10.16 -4.16
C GLY A 34 23.51 -9.44 -5.50
N ARG A 35 23.15 -10.04 -6.65
CA ARG A 35 23.19 -9.35 -7.95
C ARG A 35 22.22 -8.17 -8.07
N LEU A 36 21.19 -8.13 -7.23
CA LEU A 36 20.18 -7.07 -7.19
C LEU A 36 20.50 -5.97 -6.15
N ASP A 37 21.61 -6.07 -5.42
CA ASP A 37 22.01 -5.02 -4.45
C ASP A 37 22.20 -3.65 -5.14
N GLY A 38 22.51 -3.65 -6.44
CA GLY A 38 22.59 -2.46 -7.30
C GLY A 38 21.25 -1.71 -7.51
N TYR A 39 20.12 -2.34 -7.19
CA TYR A 39 18.79 -1.76 -7.36
C TYR A 39 18.13 -1.33 -6.05
N ARG A 40 18.85 -1.39 -4.92
CA ARG A 40 18.33 -0.98 -3.61
C ARG A 40 18.41 0.53 -3.45
N LEU A 41 17.31 1.15 -3.01
CA LEU A 41 17.26 2.59 -2.68
C LEU A 41 18.11 2.94 -1.45
N HIS A 42 18.25 1.99 -0.50
CA HIS A 42 19.08 2.15 0.69
C HIS A 42 20.02 0.95 0.91
N PRO A 43 21.26 1.16 1.41
CA PRO A 43 22.12 0.07 1.85
C PRO A 43 21.49 -0.69 3.02
N ARG A 44 21.83 -1.98 3.17
CA ARG A 44 21.31 -2.81 4.27
C ARG A 44 21.71 -2.27 5.65
N GLU A 45 22.92 -1.75 5.76
CA GLU A 45 23.44 -1.15 6.98
C GLU A 45 22.64 0.08 7.39
N GLU A 46 22.27 0.92 6.41
CA GLU A 46 21.40 2.08 6.66
C GLU A 46 20.02 1.64 7.12
N ALA A 47 19.42 0.65 6.46
CA ALA A 47 18.13 0.10 6.88
C ALA A 47 18.18 -0.47 8.31
N ALA A 48 19.27 -1.16 8.68
CA ALA A 48 19.48 -1.71 10.01
C ALA A 48 19.73 -0.63 11.08
N ALA A 49 20.36 0.48 10.71
CA ALA A 49 20.66 1.59 11.61
C ALA A 49 19.48 2.55 11.81
N LYS A 50 18.71 2.82 10.76
CA LYS A 50 17.63 3.81 10.77
C LYS A 50 16.28 3.25 11.20
N ASN A 51 16.00 1.98 10.91
CA ASN A 51 14.74 1.37 11.36
C ASN A 51 14.83 1.05 12.85
N THR A 52 13.92 1.61 13.64
CA THR A 52 13.99 1.52 15.11
C THR A 52 13.32 0.27 15.69
N VAL A 53 12.69 -0.54 14.83
CA VAL A 53 11.97 -1.76 15.20
C VAL A 53 12.55 -2.98 14.48
N SER A 54 12.53 -4.13 15.16
CA SER A 54 13.01 -5.38 14.56
C SER A 54 12.03 -5.91 13.51
N LYS A 55 12.54 -6.64 12.52
CA LYS A 55 11.72 -7.32 11.50
C LYS A 55 10.67 -8.25 12.11
N GLY A 56 11.00 -8.93 13.22
CA GLY A 56 10.07 -9.79 13.94
C GLY A 56 8.93 -9.02 14.62
N ALA A 57 9.20 -7.84 15.17
CA ALA A 57 8.16 -6.95 15.70
C ALA A 57 7.23 -6.47 14.59
N VAL A 58 7.80 -6.21 13.40
CA VAL A 58 7.04 -5.78 12.22
C VAL A 58 6.10 -6.87 11.73
N VAL A 59 6.57 -8.10 11.56
CA VAL A 59 5.72 -9.25 11.21
C VAL A 59 4.60 -9.44 12.21
N ARG A 60 4.89 -9.39 13.52
CA ARG A 60 3.85 -9.48 14.56
C ARG A 60 2.83 -8.34 14.46
N GLY A 61 3.29 -7.11 14.22
CA GLY A 61 2.43 -5.96 14.06
C GLY A 61 1.48 -6.07 12.87
N VAL A 62 1.99 -6.53 11.72
CA VAL A 62 1.17 -6.79 10.53
C VAL A 62 0.15 -7.90 10.79
N LEU A 63 0.55 -9.01 11.42
CA LEU A 63 -0.37 -10.09 11.78
C LEU A 63 -1.49 -9.63 12.72
N VAL A 64 -1.18 -8.76 13.69
CA VAL A 64 -2.19 -8.15 14.57
C VAL A 64 -3.15 -7.27 13.78
N GLN A 65 -2.65 -6.43 12.87
CA GLN A 65 -3.48 -5.57 12.04
C GLN A 65 -4.36 -6.39 11.08
N GLN A 66 -3.83 -7.43 10.43
CA GLN A 66 -4.59 -8.35 9.59
C GLN A 66 -5.63 -9.13 10.39
N ALA A 67 -5.30 -9.64 11.59
CA ALA A 67 -6.26 -10.32 12.45
C ALA A 67 -7.42 -9.38 12.86
N PHE A 68 -7.12 -8.12 13.15
CA PHE A 68 -8.13 -7.11 13.42
C PHE A 68 -9.02 -6.84 12.19
N GLN A 69 -8.43 -6.69 10.99
CA GLN A 69 -9.18 -6.51 9.74
C GLN A 69 -10.06 -7.71 9.41
N VAL A 70 -9.57 -8.93 9.62
CA VAL A 70 -10.36 -10.17 9.48
C VAL A 70 -11.54 -10.14 10.45
N ALA A 71 -11.33 -9.81 11.72
CA ALA A 71 -12.40 -9.73 12.70
C ALA A 71 -13.47 -8.70 12.31
N VAL A 72 -13.07 -7.51 11.85
CA VAL A 72 -13.99 -6.48 11.34
C VAL A 72 -14.74 -6.98 10.11
N SER A 73 -14.05 -7.57 9.14
CA SER A 73 -14.64 -8.10 7.90
C SER A 73 -15.67 -9.20 8.18
N LEU A 74 -15.35 -10.16 9.04
CA LEU A 74 -16.26 -11.25 9.42
C LEU A 74 -17.46 -10.72 10.22
N THR A 75 -17.25 -9.74 11.11
CA THR A 75 -18.35 -9.11 11.85
C THR A 75 -19.29 -8.36 10.92
N LEU A 76 -18.75 -7.59 9.97
CA LEU A 76 -19.54 -6.92 8.96
C LEU A 76 -20.35 -7.93 8.15
N PHE A 77 -19.72 -8.99 7.66
CA PHE A 77 -20.40 -10.06 6.93
C PHE A 77 -21.52 -10.71 7.76
N ALA A 78 -21.30 -10.98 9.04
CA ALA A 78 -22.33 -11.57 9.91
C ALA A 78 -23.52 -10.63 10.17
N VAL A 79 -23.34 -9.31 10.08
CA VAL A 79 -24.37 -8.31 10.36
C VAL A 79 -25.11 -7.84 9.09
N ILE A 80 -24.39 -7.76 7.96
CA ILE A 80 -24.90 -7.19 6.70
C ILE A 80 -24.99 -8.21 5.56
N GLY A 81 -24.51 -9.43 5.77
CA GLY A 81 -24.49 -10.49 4.77
C GLY A 81 -25.91 -10.80 4.32
N ASP A 82 -26.11 -10.80 3.00
CA ASP A 82 -27.39 -11.17 2.42
C ASP A 82 -27.51 -12.70 2.36
N GLU A 83 -28.38 -13.27 3.18
CA GLU A 83 -28.70 -14.71 3.17
C GLU A 83 -29.56 -15.13 1.97
N SER A 84 -29.97 -14.19 1.10
CA SER A 84 -30.88 -14.48 -0.02
C SER A 84 -30.34 -15.48 -1.04
N GLY A 85 -29.04 -15.81 -0.98
CA GLY A 85 -28.41 -16.83 -1.84
C GLY A 85 -28.49 -16.49 -3.33
N THR A 86 -28.81 -15.24 -3.69
CA THR A 86 -28.90 -14.82 -5.08
C THR A 86 -27.51 -14.73 -5.69
N GLU A 87 -27.23 -15.57 -6.68
CA GLU A 87 -25.97 -15.50 -7.41
C GLU A 87 -25.87 -14.17 -8.18
N GLN A 88 -25.00 -13.28 -7.71
CA GLN A 88 -24.71 -12.06 -8.44
C GLN A 88 -23.90 -12.40 -9.71
N LYS A 89 -24.53 -12.22 -10.87
CA LYS A 89 -23.89 -12.44 -12.16
C LYS A 89 -22.73 -11.46 -12.36
N GLN A 90 -21.58 -11.97 -12.82
CA GLN A 90 -20.42 -11.12 -13.11
C GLN A 90 -20.72 -10.15 -14.26
N PRO A 91 -20.38 -8.86 -14.12
CA PRO A 91 -20.49 -7.89 -15.20
C PRO A 91 -19.54 -8.23 -16.37
N PRO A 92 -19.79 -7.67 -17.57
CA PRO A 92 -18.84 -7.74 -18.67
C PRO A 92 -17.49 -7.13 -18.32
N ALA A 93 -16.41 -7.59 -18.97
CA ALA A 93 -15.04 -7.16 -18.68
C ALA A 93 -14.84 -5.63 -18.77
N LEU A 94 -15.53 -4.95 -19.70
CA LEU A 94 -15.47 -3.48 -19.81
C LEU A 94 -16.07 -2.79 -18.58
N VAL A 95 -17.15 -3.34 -18.02
CA VAL A 95 -17.75 -2.81 -16.79
C VAL A 95 -16.79 -3.03 -15.63
N ILE A 96 -16.21 -4.24 -15.51
CA ILE A 96 -15.20 -4.53 -14.49
C ILE A 96 -14.01 -3.57 -14.59
N ALA A 97 -13.53 -3.27 -15.79
CA ALA A 97 -12.45 -2.29 -16.00
C ALA A 97 -12.84 -0.88 -15.52
N GLY A 98 -14.06 -0.43 -15.81
CA GLY A 98 -14.60 0.82 -15.29
C GLY A 98 -14.71 0.82 -13.77
N GLN A 99 -15.15 -0.28 -13.17
CA GLN A 99 -15.24 -0.46 -11.71
C GLN A 99 -13.85 -0.36 -11.06
N PHE A 100 -12.82 -0.97 -11.67
CA PHE A 100 -11.43 -0.85 -11.22
C PHE A 100 -10.97 0.61 -11.22
N ILE A 101 -11.20 1.36 -12.31
CA ILE A 101 -10.80 2.76 -12.40
C ILE A 101 -11.50 3.60 -11.33
N ILE A 102 -12.81 3.45 -11.17
CA ILE A 102 -13.58 4.16 -10.14
C ILE A 102 -13.03 3.82 -8.74
N ALA A 103 -12.80 2.54 -8.46
CA ALA A 103 -12.28 2.10 -7.18
C ALA A 103 -10.87 2.64 -6.89
N MET A 104 -9.97 2.69 -7.89
CA MET A 104 -8.65 3.32 -7.73
C MET A 104 -8.77 4.80 -7.38
N LEU A 105 -9.63 5.55 -8.09
CA LEU A 105 -9.83 6.98 -7.84
C LEU A 105 -10.43 7.26 -6.45
N VAL A 106 -11.41 6.44 -6.02
CA VAL A 106 -12.01 6.56 -4.69
C VAL A 106 -11.00 6.23 -3.60
N MET A 107 -10.25 5.12 -3.77
CA MET A 107 -9.21 4.70 -2.83
C MET A 107 -8.14 5.77 -2.68
N ASP A 108 -7.56 6.24 -3.78
CA ASP A 108 -6.52 7.27 -3.78
C ASP A 108 -7.01 8.57 -3.12
N THR A 109 -8.26 8.95 -3.37
CA THR A 109 -8.85 10.14 -2.76
C THR A 109 -8.93 9.97 -1.25
N TRP A 110 -9.53 8.88 -0.78
CA TRP A 110 -9.66 8.63 0.65
C TRP A 110 -8.30 8.55 1.36
N GLN A 111 -7.41 7.73 0.79
CA GLN A 111 -6.06 7.50 1.32
C GLN A 111 -5.26 8.80 1.36
N TYR A 112 -5.25 9.61 0.30
CA TYR A 112 -4.53 10.89 0.29
C TYR A 112 -4.98 11.81 1.44
N PHE A 113 -6.30 12.04 1.56
CA PHE A 113 -6.81 13.00 2.53
C PHE A 113 -6.59 12.52 3.97
N MET A 114 -6.78 11.23 4.24
CA MET A 114 -6.57 10.66 5.57
C MET A 114 -5.10 10.54 5.93
N HIS A 115 -4.25 10.13 5.00
CA HIS A 115 -2.81 10.07 5.20
C HIS A 115 -2.25 11.47 5.48
N ARG A 116 -2.57 12.46 4.65
CA ARG A 116 -2.18 13.86 4.88
C ARG A 116 -2.74 14.38 6.21
N TYR A 117 -3.99 14.07 6.55
CA TYR A 117 -4.58 14.49 7.83
C TYR A 117 -3.82 13.92 9.03
N MET A 118 -3.43 12.64 8.98
CA MET A 118 -2.63 12.00 10.02
C MET A 118 -1.24 12.62 10.18
N HIS A 119 -0.63 13.12 9.11
CA HIS A 119 0.62 13.86 9.17
C HIS A 119 0.49 15.26 9.77
N ILE A 120 -0.52 16.03 9.36
CA ILE A 120 -0.68 17.42 9.82
C ILE A 120 -1.21 17.49 11.26
N ASN A 121 -2.01 16.51 11.68
CA ASN A 121 -2.52 16.44 13.03
C ASN A 121 -1.45 15.85 13.96
N LYS A 122 -0.87 16.70 14.82
CA LYS A 122 0.21 16.32 15.76
C LYS A 122 -0.15 15.13 16.66
N PHE A 123 -1.40 15.00 17.08
CA PHE A 123 -1.84 13.90 17.92
C PHE A 123 -1.88 12.59 17.12
N LEU A 124 -2.52 12.60 15.96
CA LEU A 124 -2.60 11.41 15.10
C LEU A 124 -1.22 10.97 14.62
N TYR A 125 -0.35 11.92 14.23
CA TYR A 125 1.02 11.60 13.88
C TYR A 125 1.75 10.92 15.06
N LYS A 126 1.79 11.58 16.22
CA LYS A 126 2.57 11.10 17.37
C LYS A 126 2.08 9.74 17.91
N HIS A 127 0.78 9.46 17.86
CA HIS A 127 0.21 8.29 18.54
C HIS A 127 -0.23 7.16 17.60
N ILE A 128 -0.40 7.44 16.31
CA ILE A 128 -0.92 6.49 15.34
C ILE A 128 0.11 6.32 14.22
N HIS A 129 0.28 7.35 13.39
CA HIS A 129 0.99 7.23 12.12
C HIS A 129 2.52 7.16 12.25
N SER A 130 3.09 7.71 13.33
CA SER A 130 4.53 7.59 13.60
C SER A 130 4.98 6.15 13.79
N LYS A 131 4.09 5.20 14.15
CA LYS A 131 4.41 3.78 14.19
C LYS A 131 4.84 3.28 12.81
N HIS A 132 4.14 3.68 11.76
CA HIS A 132 4.49 3.34 10.39
C HIS A 132 5.85 3.95 10.00
N HIS A 133 6.05 5.23 10.34
CA HIS A 133 7.31 5.95 10.13
C HIS A 133 8.48 5.52 11.03
N THR A 134 8.31 4.54 11.93
CA THR A 134 9.47 3.87 12.56
C THR A 134 10.30 3.06 11.55
N LEU A 135 9.69 2.75 10.39
CA LEU A 135 10.34 2.19 9.21
C LEU A 135 10.79 3.35 8.31
N VAL A 136 11.90 3.98 8.67
CA VAL A 136 12.49 5.09 7.90
C VAL A 136 12.99 4.62 6.53
N VAL A 137 13.46 3.38 6.44
CA VAL A 137 13.77 2.71 5.17
C VAL A 137 12.70 1.65 4.92
N PRO A 138 11.76 1.90 3.99
CA PRO A 138 10.69 0.97 3.65
C PRO A 138 11.22 -0.38 3.14
N TYR A 139 10.44 -1.42 3.40
CA TYR A 139 10.62 -2.75 2.79
C TYR A 139 9.28 -3.47 2.67
N SER A 140 9.22 -4.47 1.79
CA SER A 140 7.98 -5.07 1.27
C SER A 140 6.95 -5.52 2.33
N PHE A 141 7.37 -6.26 3.35
CA PHE A 141 6.47 -6.72 4.44
C PHE A 141 6.30 -5.68 5.57
N GLY A 142 6.89 -4.50 5.43
CA GLY A 142 6.63 -3.34 6.29
C GLY A 142 5.42 -2.52 5.84
N ALA A 143 4.88 -2.80 4.65
CA ALA A 143 3.87 -1.96 3.99
C ALA A 143 2.56 -1.79 4.78
N LEU A 144 2.22 -2.76 5.63
CA LEU A 144 1.03 -2.72 6.49
C LEU A 144 1.40 -2.66 7.98
N TYR A 145 2.65 -2.32 8.30
CA TYR A 145 3.07 -2.13 9.69
C TYR A 145 2.62 -0.77 10.19
N ASN A 146 1.35 -0.69 10.56
CA ASN A 146 0.71 0.53 11.06
C ASN A 146 -0.03 0.25 12.36
N HIS A 147 -0.59 1.30 12.97
CA HIS A 147 -1.44 1.16 14.15
C HIS A 147 -2.80 0.56 13.71
N PRO A 148 -3.46 -0.36 14.45
CA PRO A 148 -4.72 -0.96 14.00
C PRO A 148 -5.82 0.06 13.66
N LEU A 149 -5.89 1.17 14.40
CA LEU A 149 -6.79 2.29 14.08
C LEU A 149 -6.43 2.99 12.76
N GLU A 150 -5.16 3.04 12.40
CA GLU A 150 -4.72 3.53 11.08
C GLU A 150 -5.22 2.60 9.98
N GLY A 151 -4.98 1.29 10.11
CA GLY A 151 -5.47 0.30 9.15
C GLY A 151 -7.01 0.22 9.10
N LEU A 152 -7.71 0.60 10.16
CA LEU A 152 -9.16 0.78 10.12
C LEU A 152 -9.54 1.99 9.26
N ILE A 153 -8.97 3.16 9.56
CA ILE A 153 -9.36 4.42 8.93
C ILE A 153 -8.90 4.46 7.47
N LEU A 154 -7.65 4.11 7.17
CA LEU A 154 -7.10 4.17 5.82
C LEU A 154 -7.57 2.97 4.99
N ASP A 155 -7.25 1.76 5.44
CA ASP A 155 -7.40 0.57 4.59
C ASP A 155 -8.85 0.05 4.58
N THR A 156 -9.46 -0.12 5.77
CA THR A 156 -10.78 -0.76 5.87
C THR A 156 -11.89 0.17 5.36
N ILE A 157 -11.93 1.42 5.84
CA ILE A 157 -12.94 2.38 5.37
C ILE A 157 -12.67 2.77 3.91
N GLY A 158 -11.40 3.00 3.52
CA GLY A 158 -11.06 3.31 2.13
C GLY A 158 -11.42 2.17 1.18
N GLY A 159 -11.17 0.94 1.57
CA GLY A 159 -11.58 -0.26 0.83
C GLY A 159 -13.10 -0.37 0.73
N ALA A 160 -13.83 -0.20 1.83
CA ALA A 160 -15.29 -0.24 1.84
C ALA A 160 -15.90 0.83 0.92
N LEU A 161 -15.40 2.07 0.97
CA LEU A 161 -15.85 3.13 0.07
C LEU A 161 -15.56 2.80 -1.40
N SER A 162 -14.38 2.25 -1.69
CA SER A 162 -14.01 1.85 -3.06
C SER A 162 -14.91 0.73 -3.58
N PHE A 163 -15.23 -0.25 -2.74
CA PHE A 163 -16.16 -1.34 -3.06
C PHE A 163 -17.58 -0.80 -3.34
N LEU A 164 -18.12 0.00 -2.43
CA LEU A 164 -19.49 0.51 -2.52
C LEU A 164 -19.67 1.47 -3.71
N VAL A 165 -18.77 2.42 -3.89
CA VAL A 165 -18.90 3.46 -4.93
C VAL A 165 -18.68 2.89 -6.33
N SER A 166 -17.76 1.93 -6.50
CA SER A 166 -17.56 1.26 -7.79
C SER A 166 -18.72 0.33 -8.17
N GLY A 167 -19.52 -0.11 -7.20
CA GLY A 167 -20.57 -1.11 -7.42
C GLY A 167 -20.03 -2.46 -7.90
N MET A 168 -18.77 -2.76 -7.59
CA MET A 168 -18.14 -4.02 -7.96
C MET A 168 -18.76 -5.20 -7.20
N THR A 169 -18.76 -6.38 -7.81
CA THR A 169 -19.23 -7.59 -7.12
C THR A 169 -18.21 -8.04 -6.06
N PRO A 170 -18.59 -8.84 -5.05
CA PRO A 170 -17.64 -9.45 -4.12
C PRO A 170 -16.49 -10.19 -4.84
N ARG A 171 -16.80 -10.88 -5.94
CA ARG A 171 -15.76 -11.53 -6.75
C ARG A 171 -14.79 -10.57 -7.39
N THR A 172 -15.31 -9.49 -7.98
CA THR A 172 -14.49 -8.44 -8.60
C THR A 172 -13.58 -7.78 -7.56
N SER A 173 -14.08 -7.63 -6.33
CA SER A 173 -13.33 -7.04 -5.23
C SER A 173 -12.15 -7.88 -4.78
N ILE A 174 -12.24 -9.22 -4.84
CA ILE A 174 -11.09 -10.11 -4.59
C ILE A 174 -9.90 -9.71 -5.47
N PHE A 175 -10.14 -9.54 -6.78
CA PHE A 175 -9.09 -9.17 -7.73
C PHE A 175 -8.60 -7.75 -7.52
N PHE A 176 -9.52 -6.81 -7.30
CA PHE A 176 -9.17 -5.40 -7.07
C PHE A 176 -8.31 -5.22 -5.81
N PHE A 177 -8.73 -5.79 -4.67
CA PHE A 177 -7.98 -5.66 -3.42
C PHE A 177 -6.69 -6.46 -3.42
N SER A 178 -6.62 -7.58 -4.13
CA SER A 178 -5.36 -8.28 -4.38
C SER A 178 -4.39 -7.39 -5.18
N PHE A 179 -4.88 -6.71 -6.21
CA PHE A 179 -4.09 -5.78 -6.99
C PHE A 179 -3.64 -4.55 -6.18
N ALA A 180 -4.54 -3.95 -5.39
CA ALA A 180 -4.20 -2.86 -4.47
C ALA A 180 -3.13 -3.30 -3.45
N THR A 181 -3.23 -4.52 -2.93
CA THR A 181 -2.23 -5.11 -2.03
C THR A 181 -0.87 -5.27 -2.71
N ILE A 182 -0.84 -5.80 -3.93
CA ILE A 182 0.38 -5.88 -4.75
C ILE A 182 1.00 -4.49 -4.88
N LYS A 183 0.18 -3.49 -5.21
CA LYS A 183 0.64 -2.11 -5.39
C LYS A 183 1.22 -1.52 -4.10
N THR A 184 0.54 -1.66 -2.96
CA THR A 184 1.03 -1.20 -1.66
C THR A 184 2.36 -1.87 -1.29
N VAL A 185 2.51 -3.18 -1.51
CA VAL A 185 3.77 -3.89 -1.25
C VAL A 185 4.89 -3.44 -2.19
N ASP A 186 4.57 -3.21 -3.48
CA ASP A 186 5.50 -2.69 -4.49
C ASP A 186 6.04 -1.31 -4.11
N ASP A 187 5.16 -0.41 -3.66
CA ASP A 187 5.50 0.95 -3.23
C ASP A 187 6.41 0.99 -2.01
N HIS A 188 6.41 -0.07 -1.20
CA HIS A 188 7.27 -0.18 -0.03
C HIS A 188 8.48 -1.07 -0.24
N CYS A 189 8.66 -1.70 -1.42
CA CYS A 189 9.61 -2.80 -1.55
C CYS A 189 11.07 -2.42 -1.34
N GLY A 190 11.42 -1.13 -1.44
CA GLY A 190 12.79 -0.61 -1.29
C GLY A 190 13.71 -0.94 -2.47
N LEU A 191 13.17 -1.54 -3.54
CA LEU A 191 13.88 -1.88 -4.77
C LEU A 191 13.37 -1.07 -5.96
N TRP A 192 14.28 -0.73 -6.87
CA TRP A 192 13.99 -0.13 -8.16
C TRP A 192 14.39 -1.09 -9.29
N LEU A 193 13.54 -2.09 -9.52
CA LEU A 193 13.86 -3.15 -10.48
C LEU A 193 13.65 -2.67 -11.93
N PRO A 194 14.58 -3.01 -12.84
CA PRO A 194 14.43 -2.65 -14.25
C PRO A 194 13.24 -3.43 -14.85
N GLY A 195 12.39 -2.72 -15.59
CA GLY A 195 11.21 -3.33 -16.22
C GLY A 195 10.05 -3.62 -15.26
N ASN A 196 10.04 -3.08 -14.04
CA ASN A 196 8.86 -3.15 -13.18
C ASN A 196 7.68 -2.44 -13.86
N ILE A 197 6.69 -3.23 -14.32
CA ILE A 197 5.52 -2.74 -15.05
C ILE A 197 4.68 -1.79 -14.17
N LEU A 198 4.64 -2.01 -12.85
CA LEU A 198 3.90 -1.14 -11.94
C LEU A 198 4.49 0.26 -11.89
N HIS A 199 5.82 0.38 -11.92
CA HIS A 199 6.50 1.69 -11.98
C HIS A 199 6.26 2.42 -13.31
N VAL A 200 5.97 1.68 -14.40
CA VAL A 200 5.64 2.27 -15.71
C VAL A 200 4.19 2.75 -15.74
N LEU A 201 3.27 1.99 -15.16
CA LEU A 201 1.84 2.30 -15.16
C LEU A 201 1.47 3.37 -14.13
N PHE A 202 2.20 3.43 -13.01
CA PHE A 202 1.86 4.26 -11.86
C PHE A 202 3.03 5.14 -11.43
N ASN A 203 2.74 6.44 -11.24
CA ASN A 203 3.72 7.41 -10.76
C ASN A 203 3.98 7.28 -9.25
N ASN A 204 3.01 6.73 -8.51
CA ASN A 204 3.25 6.26 -7.16
C ASN A 204 4.02 4.95 -7.28
N ASN A 205 5.20 4.86 -6.68
CA ASN A 205 6.11 3.72 -6.80
C ASN A 205 7.11 3.74 -5.64
N SER A 206 8.03 2.78 -5.63
CA SER A 206 8.97 2.62 -4.51
C SER A 206 9.80 3.86 -4.22
N ALA A 207 10.26 4.59 -5.23
CA ALA A 207 11.05 5.80 -5.02
C ALA A 207 10.21 7.00 -4.56
N TYR A 208 8.99 7.13 -5.12
CA TYR A 208 8.05 8.18 -4.68
C TYR A 208 7.74 8.07 -3.19
N HIS A 209 7.49 6.83 -2.73
CA HIS A 209 7.13 6.55 -1.34
C HIS A 209 8.36 6.54 -0.42
N ASP A 210 9.51 6.12 -0.91
CA ASP A 210 10.79 6.26 -0.19
C ASP A 210 11.08 7.72 0.19
N ILE A 211 10.89 8.67 -0.74
CA ILE A 211 11.03 10.11 -0.46
C ILE A 211 10.12 10.57 0.67
N HIS A 212 8.91 10.00 0.77
CA HIS A 212 7.95 10.31 1.84
C HIS A 212 8.44 9.83 3.22
N HIS A 213 9.02 8.63 3.30
CA HIS A 213 9.56 8.05 4.54
C HIS A 213 10.87 8.71 5.03
N GLN A 214 11.60 9.38 4.14
CA GLN A 214 12.78 10.13 4.54
C GLN A 214 12.42 11.29 5.49
N LEU A 215 13.37 11.73 6.33
CA LEU A 215 13.11 12.69 7.42
C LEU A 215 12.41 13.99 7.01
N TYR A 216 12.69 14.50 5.81
CA TYR A 216 12.05 15.69 5.24
C TYR A 216 10.77 15.39 4.45
N GLY A 217 10.51 14.11 4.14
CA GLY A 217 9.40 13.59 3.36
C GLY A 217 8.04 13.70 4.03
N ASN A 218 8.02 13.84 5.36
CA ASN A 218 6.80 13.98 6.20
C ASN A 218 5.85 15.14 5.83
N LYS A 219 6.21 15.97 4.83
CA LYS A 219 5.41 17.10 4.32
C LYS A 219 4.93 16.92 2.88
N TYR A 220 5.32 15.83 2.22
CA TYR A 220 5.13 15.64 0.78
C TYR A 220 4.74 14.19 0.46
N ASN A 221 4.25 13.97 -0.75
CA ASN A 221 4.01 12.65 -1.35
C ASN A 221 3.05 11.77 -0.54
N PHE A 222 1.89 12.30 -0.17
CA PHE A 222 0.90 11.59 0.66
C PHE A 222 0.00 10.62 -0.11
N SER A 223 -0.10 10.75 -1.43
CA SER A 223 -0.98 9.92 -2.25
C SER A 223 -0.54 8.47 -2.17
N GLN A 224 -1.52 7.55 -2.12
CA GLN A 224 -1.33 6.11 -2.20
C GLN A 224 -2.67 5.44 -2.51
N PRO A 225 -2.68 4.25 -3.16
CA PRO A 225 -1.52 3.54 -3.67
C PRO A 225 -1.24 3.76 -5.18
N PHE A 226 -2.13 4.37 -5.97
CA PHE A 226 -1.99 4.31 -7.45
C PHE A 226 -1.39 5.57 -8.07
N PHE A 227 -2.04 6.71 -7.90
CA PHE A 227 -1.71 7.96 -8.58
C PHE A 227 -1.14 8.99 -7.60
N VAL A 228 -0.47 10.01 -8.15
CA VAL A 228 0.08 11.15 -7.39
C VAL A 228 -0.73 12.43 -7.61
N MET A 229 -1.96 12.27 -8.10
CA MET A 229 -2.82 13.35 -8.59
C MET A 229 -3.09 14.39 -7.49
N TRP A 230 -3.45 13.94 -6.30
CA TRP A 230 -3.80 14.85 -5.20
C TRP A 230 -2.60 15.63 -4.67
N ASP A 231 -1.42 15.02 -4.64
CA ASP A 231 -0.19 15.75 -4.32
C ASP A 231 0.11 16.85 -5.34
N LYS A 232 -0.14 16.60 -6.63
CA LYS A 232 0.03 17.62 -7.67
C LYS A 232 -1.02 18.72 -7.57
N ILE A 233 -2.29 18.37 -7.35
CA ILE A 233 -3.40 19.34 -7.23
C ILE A 233 -3.19 20.26 -6.02
N LEU A 234 -2.75 19.70 -4.89
CA LEU A 234 -2.72 20.41 -3.61
C LEU A 234 -1.31 20.86 -3.20
N GLY A 235 -0.35 20.81 -4.12
CA GLY A 235 1.00 21.34 -3.93
C GLY A 235 1.85 20.59 -2.90
N THR A 236 1.59 19.30 -2.69
CA THR A 236 2.38 18.43 -1.80
C THR A 236 3.23 17.41 -2.55
N TYR A 237 3.32 17.50 -3.87
CA TYR A 237 4.21 16.65 -4.67
C TYR A 237 5.67 17.09 -4.56
N MET A 238 6.54 16.18 -4.14
CA MET A 238 7.99 16.32 -4.18
C MET A 238 8.56 15.50 -5.34
N PRO A 239 9.07 16.14 -6.40
CA PRO A 239 9.74 15.44 -7.48
C PRO A 239 11.05 14.80 -7.00
N TYR A 240 11.46 13.71 -7.66
CA TYR A 240 12.67 12.98 -7.30
C TYR A 240 13.47 12.53 -8.53
N SER A 241 14.76 12.28 -8.30
CA SER A 241 15.71 11.63 -9.21
C SER A 241 16.17 10.30 -8.60
N ILE A 242 16.51 9.34 -9.46
CA ILE A 242 17.24 8.13 -9.08
C ILE A 242 18.71 8.34 -9.41
N GLU A 243 19.56 8.32 -8.40
CA GLU A 243 20.99 8.60 -8.54
C GLU A 243 21.85 7.42 -8.10
N GLN A 244 23.03 7.27 -8.70
CA GLN A 244 24.00 6.27 -8.30
C GLN A 244 24.73 6.71 -7.03
N ARG A 245 24.82 5.82 -6.04
CA ARG A 245 25.55 6.10 -4.79
C ARG A 245 27.05 5.88 -4.99
N LYS A 246 27.88 6.66 -4.28
CA LYS A 246 29.35 6.53 -4.28
C LYS A 246 29.89 5.17 -3.81
N GLY A 247 29.06 4.30 -3.23
CA GLY A 247 29.41 2.93 -2.81
C GLY A 247 28.69 1.82 -3.58
N GLY A 248 28.06 2.15 -4.70
CA GLY A 248 27.23 1.22 -5.46
C GLY A 248 25.76 1.16 -4.99
N GLY A 249 24.90 0.75 -5.92
CA GLY A 249 23.46 0.87 -5.79
C GLY A 249 22.97 2.29 -6.05
N ILE A 250 21.71 2.52 -5.73
CA ILE A 250 20.99 3.74 -6.09
C ILE A 250 20.37 4.41 -4.87
N GLU A 251 19.92 5.64 -5.00
CA GLU A 251 19.13 6.35 -4.00
C GLU A 251 18.09 7.23 -4.67
N SER A 252 16.96 7.45 -3.99
CA SER A 252 15.99 8.46 -4.39
C SER A 252 16.39 9.81 -3.76
N ARG A 253 16.47 10.87 -4.55
CA ARG A 253 16.79 12.23 -4.09
C ARG A 253 15.73 13.23 -4.53
N PRO A 254 15.30 14.16 -3.66
CA PRO A 254 14.43 15.25 -4.06
C PRO A 254 15.13 16.12 -5.10
N VAL A 255 14.41 16.42 -6.17
CA VAL A 255 14.84 17.44 -7.11
C VAL A 255 14.46 18.78 -6.49
N LYS A 256 15.46 19.63 -6.20
CA LYS A 256 15.18 21.01 -5.80
C LYS A 256 14.37 21.67 -6.91
N LEU A 257 13.13 22.04 -6.60
CA LEU A 257 12.40 22.99 -7.42
C LEU A 257 13.15 24.32 -7.29
N ASN A 258 13.89 24.71 -8.33
CA ASN A 258 14.30 26.10 -8.49
C ASN A 258 13.00 26.89 -8.67
N LEU A 259 12.48 27.41 -7.56
CA LEU A 259 11.42 28.40 -7.58
C LEU A 259 12.11 29.72 -7.92
N ASP A 260 12.27 29.96 -9.23
CA ASP A 260 12.60 31.28 -9.77
C ASP A 260 11.36 32.19 -9.70
#